data_AF-A0AA51L5Q7-F1
#
_entry.id   AF-A0AA51L5Q7-F1
#
_cell.length_a   1.000
_cell.length_b   1.000
_cell.length_c   1.000
_cell.angle_alpha   90.00
_cell.angle_beta   90.00
_cell.angle_gamma   90.00
#
_symmetry.space_group_name_H-M   'P 1'
#
loop_
_entity.id
_entity.type
_entity.pdbx_description
1 polymer ?
#
loop_
_entity_poly.entity_id
_entity_poly.type
_entity_poly.pdbx_seq_one_letter_code
_entity_poly.pdbx_strand_id
1 'polypeptide(L)'
;MNKQTYLIIYSILFVIAITNPFWLWRVEHSKNLNVLIVDKTVPDKTYREHQGLVWVLNNEKYIKSNQKEYSLDKDYRGFKPNNNNKYKIADLPDNLNKYDVIYLTDQYGVYKQEFFGKNKTGKRSESLYGGLQSEEVDKIENALMKKSGKTLIAEFNTFGSPTSEKVRTKISNLLNLDWSGWIGRYFTDLNSIEVPEWVKKKYEVNKKWNFSGGGFILVNQNDFVVVIGQKDLMGRGRSSN
;
A
#
# COMPACT_ATOMS: atom_id res chain seq x y z
N MET A 1 1.88 -35.03 47.04
CA MET A 1 1.92 -33.61 46.62
C MET A 1 0.70 -32.89 47.14
N ASN A 2 0.87 -31.72 47.76
CA ASN A 2 -0.25 -30.94 48.31
C ASN A 2 -1.04 -30.25 47.18
N LYS A 3 -2.33 -29.97 47.41
CA LYS A 3 -3.20 -29.25 46.46
C LYS A 3 -2.59 -27.92 45.96
N GLN A 4 -1.86 -27.24 46.84
CA GLN A 4 -1.12 -26.02 46.52
C GLN A 4 -0.02 -26.24 45.47
N THR A 5 0.69 -27.37 45.52
CA THR A 5 1.72 -27.71 44.55
C THR A 5 1.14 -27.94 43.16
N TYR A 6 -0.01 -28.63 43.06
CA TYR A 6 -0.71 -28.83 41.79
C TYR A 6 -1.18 -27.50 41.19
N LEU A 7 -1.75 -26.61 42.01
CA LEU A 7 -2.22 -25.30 41.57
C LEU A 7 -1.09 -24.43 40.99
N ILE A 8 0.09 -24.45 41.61
CA ILE A 8 1.28 -23.77 41.08
C ILE A 8 1.71 -24.38 39.74
N ILE A 9 1.78 -25.71 39.63
CA ILE A 9 2.20 -26.38 38.39
C ILE A 9 1.23 -26.07 37.25
N TYR A 10 -0.08 -26.17 37.47
CA TYR A 10 -1.08 -25.85 36.44
C TYR A 10 -1.05 -24.37 36.04
N SER A 11 -0.80 -23.46 36.99
CA SER A 11 -0.67 -22.04 36.69
C SER A 11 0.55 -21.76 35.79
N ILE A 12 1.69 -22.40 36.06
CA ILE A 12 2.89 -22.30 35.22
C ILE A 12 2.64 -22.86 33.83
N LEU A 13 2.05 -24.05 33.72
CA LEU A 13 1.71 -24.66 32.43
C LEU A 13 0.74 -23.78 31.62
N PHE A 14 -0.23 -23.17 32.27
CA PHE A 14 -1.16 -22.23 31.64
C PHE A 14 -0.45 -20.99 31.09
N VAL A 15 0.47 -20.41 31.85
CA VAL A 15 1.28 -19.27 31.39
C VAL A 15 2.17 -19.66 30.21
N ILE A 16 2.81 -20.84 30.25
CA ILE A 16 3.60 -21.35 29.13
C ILE A 16 2.70 -21.55 27.90
N ALA A 17 1.52 -22.15 28.05
CA ALA A 17 0.59 -22.37 26.95
C ALA A 17 0.15 -21.06 26.28
N ILE A 18 -0.15 -20.02 27.07
CA ILE A 18 -0.53 -18.69 26.55
C ILE A 18 0.65 -17.98 25.89
N THR A 19 1.85 -18.09 26.45
CA THR A 19 3.04 -17.39 25.94
C THR A 19 3.79 -18.16 24.84
N ASN A 20 3.39 -19.40 24.56
CA ASN A 20 4.06 -20.27 23.59
C ASN A 20 4.26 -19.63 22.20
N PRO A 21 3.27 -18.93 21.60
CA PRO A 21 3.47 -18.29 20.30
C PRO A 21 4.63 -17.29 20.29
N PHE A 22 4.82 -16.53 21.38
CA PHE A 22 5.92 -15.58 21.51
C PHE A 22 7.28 -16.29 21.57
N TRP A 23 7.38 -17.39 22.32
CA TRP A 23 8.62 -18.15 22.44
C TRP A 23 8.98 -18.86 21.14
N LEU A 24 8.01 -19.49 20.48
CA LEU A 24 8.19 -20.11 19.17
C LEU A 24 8.62 -19.08 18.13
N TRP A 25 7.95 -17.93 18.10
CA TRP A 25 8.35 -16.82 17.26
C TRP A 25 9.78 -16.38 17.57
N ARG A 26 10.18 -16.28 18.83
CA ARG A 26 11.53 -15.80 19.21
C ARG A 26 12.64 -16.72 18.71
N VAL A 27 12.45 -18.04 18.76
CA VAL A 27 13.46 -19.04 18.37
C VAL A 27 13.50 -19.35 16.87
N GLU A 28 12.47 -18.96 16.10
CA GLU A 28 12.42 -19.21 14.66
C GLU A 28 13.66 -18.64 13.92
N HIS A 29 14.18 -19.37 12.93
CA HIS A 29 15.34 -18.93 12.17
C HIS A 29 14.96 -17.87 11.12
N SER A 30 15.84 -16.89 10.93
CA SER A 30 15.70 -15.90 9.87
C SER A 30 15.89 -16.51 8.48
N LYS A 31 15.15 -15.99 7.51
CA LYS A 31 15.12 -16.47 6.12
C LYS A 31 15.69 -15.39 5.21
N ASN A 32 16.59 -15.74 4.31
CA ASN A 32 17.08 -14.77 3.32
C ASN A 32 16.00 -14.51 2.27
N LEU A 33 15.61 -13.25 2.12
CA LEU A 33 14.71 -12.79 1.08
C LEU A 33 15.06 -11.34 0.78
N ASN A 34 15.49 -11.05 -0.44
CA ASN A 34 15.86 -9.70 -0.89
C ASN A 34 14.67 -9.07 -1.63
N VAL A 35 13.95 -8.20 -0.94
CA VAL A 35 12.79 -7.48 -1.45
C VAL A 35 13.23 -6.09 -1.88
N LEU A 36 12.92 -5.75 -3.13
CA LEU A 36 12.99 -4.38 -3.63
C LEU A 36 11.64 -3.70 -3.38
N ILE A 37 11.60 -2.84 -2.37
CA ILE A 37 10.42 -2.02 -2.09
C ILE A 37 10.52 -0.73 -2.92
N VAL A 38 9.50 -0.48 -3.76
CA VAL A 38 9.40 0.72 -4.59
C VAL A 38 8.19 1.52 -4.13
N ASP A 39 8.43 2.65 -3.49
CA ASP A 39 7.41 3.54 -2.92
C ASP A 39 7.63 4.97 -3.41
N LYS A 40 6.64 5.52 -4.11
CA LYS A 40 6.69 6.89 -4.64
C LYS A 40 5.91 7.89 -3.80
N THR A 41 5.26 7.45 -2.73
CA THR A 41 4.29 8.22 -1.94
C THR A 41 4.73 8.30 -0.48
N VAL A 42 5.92 8.88 -0.25
CA VAL A 42 6.49 9.05 1.09
C VAL A 42 6.58 10.54 1.44
N PRO A 43 5.46 11.21 1.77
CA PRO A 43 5.46 12.66 1.99
C PRO A 43 6.23 13.07 3.26
N ASP A 44 6.37 12.16 4.23
CA ASP A 44 7.00 12.43 5.53
C ASP A 44 7.75 11.20 6.08
N LYS A 45 8.33 11.34 7.27
CA LYS A 45 9.14 10.30 7.92
C LYS A 45 8.34 9.29 8.74
N THR A 46 7.01 9.26 8.60
CA THR A 46 6.19 8.18 9.18
C THR A 46 6.31 6.90 8.36
N TYR A 47 6.62 7.03 7.06
CA TYR A 47 6.73 5.90 6.12
C TYR A 47 5.47 5.04 6.06
N ARG A 48 4.31 5.66 6.31
CA ARG A 48 3.02 4.99 6.51
C ARG A 48 2.71 3.95 5.43
N GLU A 49 2.95 4.27 4.16
CA GLU A 49 2.51 3.46 3.03
C GLU A 49 3.19 2.08 2.98
N HIS A 50 4.49 2.00 3.30
CA HIS A 50 5.22 0.73 3.33
C HIS A 50 5.54 0.21 4.75
N GLN A 51 5.09 0.91 5.81
CA GLN A 51 5.36 0.50 7.19
C GLN A 51 4.79 -0.88 7.50
N GLY A 52 3.58 -1.18 7.01
CA GLY A 52 2.95 -2.48 7.17
C GLY A 52 3.76 -3.59 6.52
N LEU A 53 4.26 -3.38 5.30
CA LEU A 53 5.09 -4.35 4.59
C LEU A 53 6.39 -4.64 5.35
N VAL A 54 7.11 -3.60 5.78
CA VAL A 54 8.36 -3.78 6.55
C VAL A 54 8.11 -4.48 7.87
N TRP A 55 6.99 -4.19 8.54
CA TRP A 55 6.58 -4.93 9.74
C TRP A 55 6.38 -6.42 9.43
N VAL A 56 5.66 -6.77 8.37
CA VAL A 56 5.47 -8.18 7.95
C VAL A 56 6.81 -8.84 7.65
N LEU A 57 7.68 -8.19 6.88
CA LEU A 57 8.99 -8.74 6.53
C LEU A 57 9.83 -9.08 7.77
N ASN A 58 9.87 -8.16 8.74
CA ASN A 58 10.63 -8.37 9.96
C ASN A 58 9.93 -9.36 10.91
N ASN A 59 8.60 -9.37 10.97
CA ASN A 59 7.82 -10.31 11.78
C ASN A 59 8.02 -11.75 11.30
N GLU A 60 8.06 -11.97 9.99
CA GLU A 60 8.35 -13.27 9.35
C GLU A 60 9.85 -13.60 9.32
N LYS A 61 10.68 -12.76 9.96
CA LYS A 61 12.13 -12.88 10.07
C LYS A 61 12.87 -12.94 8.73
N TYR A 62 12.36 -12.24 7.74
CA TYR A 62 13.07 -12.06 6.48
C TYR A 62 14.22 -11.07 6.65
N ILE A 63 15.40 -11.46 6.18
CA ILE A 63 16.62 -10.66 6.21
C ILE A 63 17.19 -10.52 4.80
N LYS A 64 17.89 -9.41 4.59
CA LYS A 64 18.61 -9.13 3.34
C LYS A 64 19.86 -10.00 3.25
N SER A 65 20.42 -10.09 2.05
CA SER A 65 21.71 -10.76 1.75
C SER A 65 22.86 -10.37 2.69
N ASN A 66 22.87 -9.15 3.24
CA ASN A 66 23.87 -8.68 4.20
C ASN A 66 23.58 -9.05 5.67
N GLN A 67 22.66 -9.99 5.91
CA GLN A 67 22.25 -10.47 7.23
C GLN A 67 21.63 -9.40 8.13
N LYS A 68 21.02 -8.36 7.53
CA LYS A 68 20.31 -7.30 8.27
C LYS A 68 18.82 -7.32 7.99
N GLU A 69 18.04 -6.96 9.00
CA GLU A 69 16.61 -6.69 8.92
C GLU A 69 16.29 -5.50 8.00
N TYR A 70 15.00 -5.36 7.66
CA TYR A 70 14.49 -4.25 6.86
C TYR A 70 14.27 -3.00 7.70
N SER A 71 14.66 -1.84 7.18
CA SER A 71 14.46 -0.52 7.77
C SER A 71 13.63 0.37 6.87
N LEU A 72 12.65 1.04 7.48
CA LEU A 72 11.69 1.93 6.83
C LEU A 72 12.35 3.05 6.02
N ASP A 73 13.39 3.68 6.57
CA ASP A 73 14.03 4.84 5.95
C ASP A 73 15.03 4.46 4.83
N LYS A 74 15.60 3.25 4.88
CA LYS A 74 16.73 2.85 4.03
C LYS A 74 16.33 1.92 2.91
N ASP A 75 15.49 0.93 3.19
CA ASP A 75 15.29 -0.24 2.33
C ASP A 75 14.12 -0.08 1.34
N TYR A 76 13.94 1.13 0.81
CA TYR A 76 13.04 1.41 -0.32
C TYR A 76 13.68 2.34 -1.35
N ARG A 77 13.05 2.39 -2.53
CA ARG A 77 13.35 3.26 -3.68
C ARG A 77 12.14 4.11 -4.03
N GLY A 78 12.36 5.28 -4.61
CA GLY A 78 11.35 6.28 -4.92
C GLY A 78 11.54 7.57 -4.11
N PHE A 79 10.46 8.13 -3.57
CA PHE A 79 10.50 9.48 -2.98
C PHE A 79 11.10 9.46 -1.57
N LYS A 80 12.18 10.21 -1.32
CA LYS A 80 12.84 10.28 -0.01
C LYS A 80 12.70 11.67 0.61
N PRO A 81 11.86 11.86 1.65
CA PRO A 81 11.74 13.14 2.32
C PRO A 81 13.00 13.44 3.16
N ASN A 82 13.42 14.69 3.16
CA ASN A 82 14.53 15.21 3.95
C ASN A 82 14.06 16.38 4.84
N ASN A 83 14.91 16.83 5.75
CA ASN A 83 14.63 17.99 6.58
C ASN A 83 14.40 19.24 5.71
N ASN A 84 13.59 20.17 6.22
CA ASN A 84 13.28 21.47 5.63
C ASN A 84 12.56 21.40 4.27
N ASN A 85 11.60 20.48 4.13
CA ASN A 85 10.79 20.31 2.90
C ASN A 85 11.65 20.14 1.64
N LYS A 86 12.78 19.44 1.77
CA LYS A 86 13.58 18.97 0.63
C LYS A 86 13.31 17.49 0.44
N TYR A 87 13.48 17.00 -0.77
CA TYR A 87 13.38 15.58 -1.07
C TYR A 87 14.47 15.15 -2.05
N LYS A 88 14.68 13.84 -2.12
CA LYS A 88 15.51 13.20 -3.13
C LYS A 88 14.70 12.08 -3.76
N ILE A 89 14.95 11.78 -5.02
CA ILE A 89 14.41 10.58 -5.67
C ILE A 89 15.52 9.54 -5.70
N ALA A 90 15.21 8.33 -5.24
CA ALA A 90 16.09 7.19 -5.30
C ALA A 90 15.62 6.25 -6.40
N ASP A 91 16.26 6.32 -7.58
CA ASP A 91 15.89 5.52 -8.74
C ASP A 91 16.09 4.01 -8.50
N LEU A 92 15.43 3.21 -9.34
CA LEU A 92 15.65 1.77 -9.37
C LEU A 92 17.10 1.47 -9.76
N PRO A 93 17.77 0.54 -9.05
CA PRO A 93 19.09 0.06 -9.45
C PRO A 93 19.08 -0.46 -10.89
N ASP A 94 20.18 -0.28 -11.62
CA ASP A 94 20.27 -0.77 -13.00
C ASP A 94 20.23 -2.29 -13.09
N ASN A 95 20.69 -2.96 -12.03
CA ASN A 95 20.67 -4.41 -11.92
C ASN A 95 19.76 -4.86 -10.78
N LEU A 96 18.66 -5.54 -11.14
CA LEU A 96 17.69 -6.09 -10.20
C LEU A 96 17.94 -7.58 -9.86
N ASN A 97 19.02 -8.18 -10.36
CA ASN A 97 19.28 -9.63 -10.23
C ASN A 97 19.33 -10.12 -8.79
N LYS A 98 19.83 -9.29 -7.86
CA LYS A 98 19.98 -9.64 -6.45
C LYS A 98 18.67 -9.69 -5.67
N TYR A 99 17.58 -9.20 -6.24
CA TYR A 99 16.28 -9.17 -5.59
C TYR A 99 15.46 -10.39 -5.96
N ASP A 100 14.87 -11.04 -4.96
CA ASP A 100 14.00 -12.20 -5.10
C ASP A 100 12.55 -11.75 -5.36
N VAL A 101 12.17 -10.62 -4.76
CA VAL A 101 10.83 -10.02 -4.87
C VAL A 101 10.97 -8.54 -5.24
N ILE A 102 10.12 -8.08 -6.17
CA ILE A 102 9.90 -6.67 -6.46
C ILE A 102 8.50 -6.34 -5.95
N TYR A 103 8.41 -5.41 -5.00
CA TYR A 103 7.16 -4.97 -4.40
C TYR A 103 6.91 -3.50 -4.77
N LEU A 104 5.89 -3.25 -5.57
CA LEU A 104 5.41 -1.92 -5.93
C LEU A 104 4.33 -1.50 -4.92
N THR A 105 4.69 -0.61 -4.01
CA THR A 105 3.79 -0.02 -3.02
C THR A 105 3.56 1.44 -3.37
N ASP A 106 2.37 1.94 -3.07
CA ASP A 106 1.91 3.30 -3.31
C ASP A 106 2.61 4.15 -4.38
N GLN A 107 2.06 4.10 -5.60
CA GLN A 107 2.54 4.82 -6.77
C GLN A 107 1.81 6.14 -7.05
N TYR A 108 0.87 6.58 -6.20
CA TYR A 108 0.12 7.84 -6.41
C TYR A 108 1.03 9.06 -6.44
N GLY A 109 2.14 9.00 -5.71
CA GLY A 109 3.10 10.07 -5.64
C GLY A 109 2.81 11.09 -4.55
N VAL A 110 3.74 12.03 -4.40
CA VAL A 110 3.65 13.13 -3.45
C VAL A 110 3.15 14.38 -4.17
N TYR A 111 2.15 15.05 -3.59
CA TYR A 111 1.59 16.29 -4.14
C TYR A 111 2.10 17.54 -3.38
N LYS A 112 2.26 18.67 -4.09
CA LYS A 112 2.84 19.91 -3.52
C LYS A 112 2.16 20.33 -2.22
N GLN A 113 0.84 20.42 -2.21
CA GLN A 113 0.14 20.93 -1.02
C GLN A 113 0.16 19.95 0.15
N GLU A 114 0.29 18.65 -0.11
CA GLU A 114 0.44 17.64 0.94
C GLU A 114 1.84 17.72 1.57
N PHE A 115 2.87 17.77 0.73
CA PHE A 115 4.26 17.86 1.18
C PHE A 115 4.59 19.14 1.96
N PHE A 116 4.02 20.28 1.55
CA PHE A 116 4.22 21.56 2.25
C PHE A 116 3.17 21.83 3.35
N GLY A 117 2.32 20.84 3.71
CA GLY A 117 1.38 20.92 4.83
C GLY A 117 0.16 21.84 4.64
N LYS A 118 -0.20 22.14 3.39
CA LYS A 118 -1.27 23.10 3.03
C LYS A 118 -2.60 22.45 2.61
N ASN A 119 -2.70 21.13 2.46
CA ASN A 119 -3.90 20.46 1.91
C ASN A 119 -4.87 19.87 2.95
N LYS A 120 -5.45 20.70 3.82
CA LYS A 120 -6.49 20.21 4.78
C LYS A 120 -7.85 19.91 4.11
N THR A 121 -8.07 20.39 2.88
CA THR A 121 -9.39 20.40 2.21
C THR A 121 -9.50 19.40 1.05
N GLY A 122 -8.45 18.64 0.76
CA GLY A 122 -8.43 17.66 -0.32
C GLY A 122 -8.55 18.27 -1.72
N LYS A 123 -8.11 19.53 -1.90
CA LYS A 123 -8.06 20.15 -3.23
C LYS A 123 -6.97 19.47 -4.05
N ARG A 124 -7.24 19.20 -5.33
CA ARG A 124 -6.20 18.69 -6.25
C ARG A 124 -5.06 19.70 -6.27
N SER A 125 -3.83 19.22 -6.09
CA SER A 125 -2.62 20.03 -6.22
C SER A 125 -1.67 19.41 -7.23
N GLU A 126 -0.68 20.17 -7.69
CA GLU A 126 0.30 19.67 -8.65
C GLU A 126 1.12 18.52 -8.04
N SER A 127 1.27 17.43 -8.81
CA SER A 127 2.15 16.31 -8.43
C SER A 127 3.61 16.78 -8.42
N LEU A 128 4.35 16.45 -7.36
CA LEU A 128 5.80 16.66 -7.29
C LEU A 128 6.54 15.50 -7.96
N TYR A 129 6.08 14.27 -7.70
CA TYR A 129 6.66 13.03 -8.19
C TYR A 129 5.65 11.91 -7.93
N GLY A 130 5.56 10.94 -8.84
CA GLY A 130 4.61 9.84 -8.73
C GLY A 130 4.52 9.06 -10.03
N GLY A 131 3.79 7.95 -9.99
CA GLY A 131 3.50 7.14 -11.16
C GLY A 131 4.70 6.34 -11.63
N LEU A 132 4.42 5.14 -12.13
CA LEU A 132 5.44 4.28 -12.69
C LEU A 132 5.91 4.87 -14.03
N GLN A 133 7.22 4.79 -14.29
CA GLN A 133 7.85 5.24 -15.52
C GLN A 133 8.10 4.06 -16.46
N SER A 134 8.18 4.32 -17.77
CA SER A 134 8.34 3.24 -18.75
C SER A 134 9.64 2.47 -18.51
N GLU A 135 10.74 3.19 -18.24
CA GLU A 135 12.06 2.63 -18.02
C GLU A 135 12.11 1.74 -16.77
N GLU A 136 11.29 2.05 -15.75
CA GLU A 136 11.16 1.22 -14.56
C GLU A 136 10.46 -0.10 -14.89
N VAL A 137 9.38 -0.05 -15.68
CA VAL A 137 8.70 -1.27 -16.14
C VAL A 137 9.61 -2.11 -17.03
N ASP A 138 10.39 -1.48 -17.92
CA ASP A 138 11.42 -2.16 -18.72
C ASP A 138 12.43 -2.90 -17.83
N LYS A 139 12.93 -2.25 -16.78
CA LYS A 139 13.86 -2.89 -15.83
C LYS A 139 13.22 -4.06 -15.10
N ILE A 140 11.97 -3.93 -14.67
CA ILE A 140 11.22 -4.97 -13.96
C ILE A 140 10.95 -6.17 -14.88
N GLU A 141 10.42 -5.92 -16.08
CA GLU A 141 10.17 -6.94 -17.10
C GLU A 141 11.44 -7.72 -17.44
N ASN A 142 12.53 -7.02 -17.73
CA ASN A 142 13.83 -7.65 -17.98
C ASN A 142 14.34 -8.48 -16.79
N ALA A 143 14.01 -8.09 -15.55
CA ALA A 143 14.39 -8.85 -14.36
C ALA A 143 13.56 -10.13 -14.19
N LEU A 144 12.26 -10.06 -14.48
CA LEU A 144 11.32 -11.19 -14.39
C LEU A 144 11.57 -12.25 -15.46
N MET A 145 11.96 -11.84 -16.67
CA MET A 145 12.24 -12.74 -17.79
C MET A 145 13.56 -13.54 -17.64
N LYS A 146 14.36 -13.25 -16.61
CA LYS A 146 15.57 -14.02 -16.31
C LYS A 146 15.22 -15.35 -15.64
N LYS A 147 16.05 -16.37 -15.88
CA LYS A 147 15.86 -17.75 -15.39
C LYS A 147 15.72 -17.91 -13.87
N SER A 148 16.04 -16.90 -13.07
CA SER A 148 16.08 -17.01 -11.61
C SER A 148 14.72 -16.91 -10.90
N GLY A 149 13.60 -16.81 -11.63
CA GLY A 149 12.25 -16.87 -11.05
C GLY A 149 12.02 -15.81 -9.98
N LYS A 150 11.64 -14.60 -10.39
CA LYS A 150 11.37 -13.48 -9.47
C LYS A 150 9.88 -13.28 -9.27
N THR A 151 9.49 -12.81 -8.09
CA THR A 151 8.11 -12.45 -7.79
C THR A 151 7.89 -10.95 -7.97
N LEU A 152 6.87 -10.57 -8.73
CA LEU A 152 6.37 -9.20 -8.78
C LEU A 152 5.07 -9.12 -7.98
N ILE A 153 5.01 -8.18 -7.04
CA ILE A 153 3.80 -7.84 -6.28
C ILE A 153 3.54 -6.35 -6.51
N ALA A 154 2.30 -6.01 -6.86
CA ALA A 154 1.90 -4.62 -7.08
C ALA A 154 0.57 -4.34 -6.37
N GLU A 155 0.52 -3.22 -5.64
CA GLU A 155 -0.71 -2.72 -5.05
C GLU A 155 -1.63 -2.10 -6.11
N PHE A 156 -2.94 -2.05 -5.83
CA PHE A 156 -3.97 -1.61 -6.78
C PHE A 156 -3.75 -0.17 -7.32
N ASN A 157 -3.08 0.68 -6.55
CA ASN A 157 -2.76 2.06 -6.91
C ASN A 157 -1.63 2.19 -7.94
N THR A 158 -0.88 1.12 -8.20
CA THR A 158 0.15 1.06 -9.26
C THR A 158 -0.41 1.49 -10.63
N PHE A 159 -1.68 1.15 -10.89
CA PHE A 159 -2.37 1.43 -12.15
C PHE A 159 -3.02 2.83 -12.17
N GLY A 160 -3.19 3.47 -11.02
CA GLY A 160 -3.85 4.77 -10.91
C GLY A 160 -3.03 5.91 -11.51
N SER A 161 -3.67 7.07 -11.71
CA SER A 161 -2.95 8.32 -11.95
C SER A 161 -1.94 8.57 -10.82
N PRO A 162 -0.72 9.07 -11.11
CA PRO A 162 -0.28 9.72 -12.33
C PRO A 162 0.44 8.80 -13.34
N THR A 163 0.38 7.47 -13.19
CA THR A 163 0.93 6.54 -14.19
C THR A 163 0.26 6.74 -15.55
N SER A 164 1.06 6.98 -16.61
CA SER A 164 0.53 7.19 -17.97
C SER A 164 -0.14 5.93 -18.53
N GLU A 165 -1.09 6.09 -19.45
CA GLU A 165 -1.83 4.96 -20.06
C GLU A 165 -0.91 3.93 -20.72
N LYS A 166 0.15 4.40 -21.41
CA LYS A 166 1.16 3.52 -22.03
C LYS A 166 1.86 2.65 -20.98
N VAL A 167 2.32 3.27 -19.89
CA VAL A 167 3.03 2.54 -18.81
C VAL A 167 2.08 1.61 -18.07
N ARG A 168 0.85 2.07 -17.82
CA ARG A 168 -0.22 1.29 -17.20
C ARG A 168 -0.53 0.02 -17.99
N THR A 169 -0.73 0.16 -19.29
CA THR A 169 -0.96 -0.99 -20.19
C THR A 169 0.19 -1.99 -20.11
N LYS A 170 1.43 -1.49 -20.07
CA LYS A 170 2.61 -2.35 -19.98
C LYS A 170 2.67 -3.14 -18.66
N ILE A 171 2.48 -2.48 -17.51
CA ILE A 171 2.50 -3.16 -16.21
C ILE A 171 1.28 -4.09 -16.02
N SER A 172 0.11 -3.70 -16.55
CA SER A 172 -1.10 -4.53 -16.60
C SER A 172 -0.88 -5.82 -17.40
N ASN A 173 -0.28 -5.72 -18.58
CA ASN A 173 0.08 -6.89 -19.40
C ASN A 173 1.10 -7.79 -18.68
N LEU A 174 2.11 -7.19 -18.03
CA LEU A 174 3.12 -7.93 -17.27
C LEU A 174 2.51 -8.73 -16.10
N LEU A 175 1.45 -8.20 -15.48
CA LEU A 175 0.71 -8.85 -14.41
C LEU A 175 -0.46 -9.73 -14.93
N ASN A 176 -0.72 -9.72 -16.23
CA ASN A 176 -1.86 -10.37 -16.87
C ASN A 176 -3.21 -9.93 -16.26
N LEU A 177 -3.42 -8.61 -16.14
CA LEU A 177 -4.59 -7.98 -15.55
C LEU A 177 -5.16 -6.89 -16.47
N ASP A 178 -6.48 -6.79 -16.54
CA ASP A 178 -7.18 -5.67 -17.16
C ASP A 178 -7.77 -4.74 -16.10
N TRP A 179 -7.28 -3.49 -16.05
CA TRP A 179 -7.83 -2.50 -15.12
C TRP A 179 -9.00 -1.75 -15.75
N SER A 180 -10.18 -1.82 -15.12
CA SER A 180 -11.41 -1.20 -15.61
C SER A 180 -11.43 0.34 -15.51
N GLY A 181 -10.40 0.94 -14.90
CA GLY A 181 -10.35 2.37 -14.64
C GLY A 181 -11.07 2.82 -13.38
N TRP A 182 -11.64 1.90 -12.60
CA TRP A 182 -12.44 2.22 -11.41
C TRP A 182 -11.65 2.04 -10.12
N ILE A 183 -11.88 2.97 -9.19
CA ILE A 183 -11.41 2.90 -7.81
C ILE A 183 -12.60 3.21 -6.90
N GLY A 184 -12.76 2.43 -5.83
CA GLY A 184 -13.83 2.60 -4.86
C GLY A 184 -13.28 2.76 -3.44
N ARG A 185 -13.95 3.57 -2.63
CA ARG A 185 -13.70 3.67 -1.18
C ARG A 185 -15.01 3.74 -0.42
N TYR A 186 -15.05 3.04 0.71
CA TYR A 186 -16.10 3.18 1.71
C TYR A 186 -15.82 4.37 2.63
N PHE A 187 -16.86 5.13 2.93
CA PHE A 187 -16.85 6.21 3.90
C PHE A 187 -17.87 5.90 4.99
N THR A 188 -17.50 6.12 6.25
CA THR A 188 -18.40 5.99 7.40
C THR A 188 -19.50 7.05 7.39
N ASP A 189 -19.19 8.24 6.88
CA ASP A 189 -20.15 9.29 6.60
C ASP A 189 -19.82 10.03 5.30
N LEU A 190 -20.73 9.93 4.32
CA LEU A 190 -20.65 10.62 3.03
C LEU A 190 -20.78 12.15 3.14
N ASN A 191 -21.24 12.67 4.29
CA ASN A 191 -21.25 14.11 4.54
C ASN A 191 -19.95 14.64 5.19
N SER A 192 -19.07 13.75 5.63
CA SER A 192 -17.83 14.13 6.33
C SER A 192 -16.87 14.94 5.45
N ILE A 193 -15.88 15.56 6.11
CA ILE A 193 -14.75 16.25 5.46
C ILE A 193 -13.77 15.26 4.80
N GLU A 194 -13.84 13.98 5.13
CA GLU A 194 -13.00 12.95 4.50
C GLU A 194 -13.35 12.75 3.03
N VAL A 195 -14.62 13.01 2.65
CA VAL A 195 -15.03 13.00 1.25
C VAL A 195 -14.45 14.24 0.57
N PRO A 196 -13.54 14.08 -0.42
CA PRO A 196 -12.87 15.21 -1.03
C PRO A 196 -13.83 16.17 -1.72
N GLU A 197 -13.61 17.48 -1.59
CA GLU A 197 -14.46 18.50 -2.23
C GLU A 197 -14.62 18.30 -3.74
N TRP A 198 -13.58 17.83 -4.42
CA TRP A 198 -13.62 17.63 -5.87
C TRP A 198 -14.63 16.54 -6.27
N VAL A 199 -14.84 15.53 -5.43
CA VAL A 199 -15.84 14.48 -5.67
C VAL A 199 -17.24 15.07 -5.59
N LYS A 200 -17.52 15.83 -4.52
CA LYS A 200 -18.80 16.51 -4.32
C LYS A 200 -19.11 17.43 -5.50
N LYS A 201 -18.15 18.29 -5.87
CA LYS A 201 -18.25 19.21 -7.01
C LYS A 201 -18.51 18.48 -8.34
N LYS A 202 -17.83 17.36 -8.61
CA LYS A 202 -18.02 16.58 -9.84
C LYS A 202 -19.39 15.92 -9.90
N TYR A 203 -19.88 15.37 -8.79
CA TYR A 203 -21.21 14.78 -8.70
C TYR A 203 -22.32 15.84 -8.87
N GLU A 204 -22.11 17.02 -8.26
CA GLU A 204 -23.04 18.15 -8.25
C GLU A 204 -23.25 18.83 -9.60
N VAL A 205 -22.42 18.53 -10.59
CA VAL A 205 -22.66 18.95 -11.98
C VAL A 205 -24.02 18.43 -12.50
N ASN A 206 -24.41 17.22 -12.10
CA ASN A 206 -25.63 16.56 -12.60
C ASN A 206 -26.69 16.33 -11.52
N LYS A 207 -26.32 16.21 -10.24
CA LYS A 207 -27.24 15.84 -9.15
C LYS A 207 -26.83 16.50 -7.83
N LYS A 208 -27.78 17.01 -7.05
CA LYS A 208 -27.48 17.58 -5.71
C LYS A 208 -26.87 16.51 -4.78
N TRP A 209 -25.87 16.89 -3.99
CA TRP A 209 -25.28 16.02 -2.98
C TRP A 209 -26.18 15.95 -1.73
N ASN A 210 -27.02 14.92 -1.66
CA ASN A 210 -27.94 14.69 -0.53
C ASN A 210 -27.66 13.34 0.15
N PHE A 211 -26.39 13.05 0.45
CA PHE A 211 -25.97 11.81 1.09
C PHE A 211 -25.49 12.07 2.52
N SER A 212 -25.86 11.17 3.43
CA SER A 212 -25.46 11.15 4.84
C SER A 212 -25.29 9.71 5.30
N GLY A 213 -24.42 9.47 6.28
CA GLY A 213 -24.15 8.13 6.78
C GLY A 213 -23.27 7.32 5.83
N GLY A 214 -23.16 6.01 6.10
CA GLY A 214 -22.19 5.15 5.43
C GLY A 214 -22.48 4.92 3.95
N GLY A 215 -21.44 4.78 3.13
CA GLY A 215 -21.61 4.47 1.71
C GLY A 215 -20.32 4.34 0.92
N PHE A 216 -20.46 3.97 -0.35
CA PHE A 216 -19.34 3.84 -1.26
C PHE A 216 -19.30 5.00 -2.26
N ILE A 217 -18.11 5.47 -2.54
CA ILE A 217 -17.83 6.36 -3.67
C ILE A 217 -16.95 5.59 -4.63
N LEU A 218 -17.37 5.50 -5.88
CA LEU A 218 -16.57 4.97 -6.98
C LEU A 218 -16.23 6.08 -7.96
N VAL A 219 -14.98 6.12 -8.37
CA VAL A 219 -14.46 7.09 -9.33
C VAL A 219 -13.82 6.33 -10.48
N ASN A 220 -14.16 6.73 -11.70
CA ASN A 220 -13.51 6.25 -12.91
C ASN A 220 -12.38 7.20 -13.33
N GLN A 221 -11.37 6.67 -14.04
CA GLN A 221 -10.28 7.42 -14.65
C GLN A 221 -10.74 8.60 -15.53
N ASN A 222 -11.95 8.54 -16.09
CA ASN A 222 -12.57 9.61 -16.87
C ASN A 222 -13.32 10.66 -16.00
N ASP A 223 -12.97 10.79 -14.72
CA ASP A 223 -13.60 11.68 -13.74
C ASP A 223 -15.11 11.42 -13.48
N PHE A 224 -15.62 10.26 -13.88
CA PHE A 224 -17.01 9.88 -13.59
C PHE A 224 -17.14 9.39 -12.15
N VAL A 225 -18.18 9.87 -11.44
CA VAL A 225 -18.39 9.60 -10.01
C VAL A 225 -19.72 8.89 -9.80
N VAL A 226 -19.69 7.76 -9.10
CA VAL A 226 -20.85 7.02 -8.62
C VAL A 226 -20.85 7.04 -7.10
N VAL A 227 -22.00 7.34 -6.51
CA VAL A 227 -22.19 7.31 -5.06
C VAL A 227 -23.29 6.29 -4.76
N ILE A 228 -22.98 5.35 -3.86
CA ILE A 228 -23.91 4.34 -3.35
C ILE A 228 -24.13 4.67 -1.88
N GLY A 229 -25.30 5.23 -1.56
CA GLY A 229 -25.62 5.65 -0.20
C GLY A 229 -26.10 4.50 0.68
N GLN A 230 -26.16 4.74 1.99
CA GLN A 230 -26.62 3.75 2.97
C GLN A 230 -27.96 3.10 2.63
N LYS A 231 -28.90 3.89 2.07
CA LYS A 231 -30.23 3.43 1.65
C LYS A 231 -30.16 2.41 0.52
N ASP A 232 -29.18 2.53 -0.36
CA ASP A 232 -28.98 1.65 -1.52
C ASP A 232 -28.25 0.34 -1.12
N LEU A 233 -27.65 0.29 0.05
CA LEU A 233 -26.90 -0.86 0.59
C LEU A 233 -27.78 -1.84 1.39
N MET A 234 -29.09 -1.61 1.48
CA MET A 234 -30.01 -2.44 2.28
C MET A 234 -30.42 -3.76 1.60
N GLY A 235 -29.90 -4.06 0.40
CA GLY A 235 -30.15 -5.33 -0.28
C GLY A 235 -29.46 -6.51 0.40
N ARG A 236 -30.13 -7.68 0.47
CA ARG A 236 -29.43 -8.94 0.75
C ARG A 236 -28.51 -9.21 -0.44
N GLY A 237 -27.21 -8.98 -0.29
CA GLY A 237 -26.23 -9.30 -1.33
C GLY A 237 -26.43 -10.74 -1.80
N ARG A 238 -26.26 -11.00 -3.10
CA ARG A 238 -26.24 -12.36 -3.63
C ARG A 238 -25.02 -13.06 -3.03
N SER A 239 -25.22 -13.91 -2.03
CA SER A 239 -24.24 -14.94 -1.68
C SER A 239 -24.13 -15.85 -2.89
N SER A 240 -23.00 -15.80 -3.59
CA SER A 240 -22.61 -16.85 -4.51
C SER A 240 -22.36 -18.11 -3.67
N ASN A 241 -23.35 -19.00 -3.65
CA ASN A 241 -23.17 -20.40 -3.27
C ASN A 241 -22.43 -21.14 -4.37
#